data_AF-A0A7C3CWY9-F1
#
_entry.id   AF-A0A7C3CWY9-F1
#
_cell.length_a   1.000
_cell.length_b   1.000
_cell.length_c   1.000
_cell.angle_alpha   90.00
_cell.angle_beta   90.00
_cell.angle_gamma   90.00
#
_symmetry.space_group_name_H-M   'P 1'
#
loop_
_entity.id
_entity.type
_entity.pdbx_description
1 polymer ?
#
loop_
_entity_poly.entity_id
_entity_poly.type
_entity_poly.pdbx_seq_one_letter_code
_entity_poly.pdbx_strand_id
1 'polypeptide(L)'
;MNLSDPAPDAEWEVWYQDMFDRDCPRQVEAAGRGLAAGLTELWARHLFETVQADGSEGFSRFDLWWKQRQESVSLVGPWEGMVRLRKWIFGDRRYTDQGYVAAGDRALLMQVARAHAGLLLVGQTSEKIAAAAARCTNRREFASQIADLERNPECSP
;
A
#
# COMPACT_ATOMS: atom_id res chain seq x y z
N MET A 1 10.82 -17.39 8.99
CA MET A 1 9.95 -16.91 10.08
C MET A 1 8.76 -16.22 9.45
N ASN A 2 7.55 -16.66 9.75
CA ASN A 2 6.31 -16.01 9.31
C ASN A 2 6.11 -14.81 10.24
N LEU A 3 6.42 -13.59 9.80
CA LEU A 3 6.05 -12.39 10.54
C LEU A 3 4.52 -12.24 10.39
N SER A 4 3.82 -12.54 11.48
CA SER A 4 2.37 -12.43 11.58
C SER A 4 1.92 -10.97 11.44
N ASP A 5 0.65 -10.75 11.08
CA ASP A 5 0.04 -9.41 11.08
C ASP A 5 0.24 -8.77 12.47
N PRO A 6 0.84 -7.57 12.55
CA PRO A 6 1.16 -6.97 13.84
C PRO A 6 -0.07 -6.40 14.57
N ALA A 7 -1.21 -6.27 13.89
CA ALA A 7 -2.50 -5.91 14.50
C ALA A 7 -3.62 -6.77 13.89
N PRO A 8 -3.71 -8.06 14.26
CA PRO A 8 -4.62 -9.02 13.62
C PRO A 8 -6.11 -8.71 13.90
N ASP A 9 -6.39 -8.04 15.01
CA ASP A 9 -7.75 -7.65 15.41
C ASP A 9 -8.19 -6.28 14.87
N ALA A 10 -7.33 -5.59 14.11
CA ALA A 10 -7.66 -4.28 13.54
C ALA A 10 -8.80 -4.42 12.53
N GLU A 11 -9.89 -3.67 12.73
CA GLU A 11 -11.02 -3.60 11.82
C GLU A 11 -10.83 -2.39 10.92
N TRP A 12 -10.97 -2.62 9.62
CA TRP A 12 -10.63 -1.62 8.62
C TRP A 12 -11.66 -1.56 7.50
N GLU A 13 -11.70 -0.41 6.85
CA GLU A 13 -12.41 -0.17 5.59
C GLU A 13 -11.48 0.56 4.63
N VAL A 14 -11.46 0.17 3.36
CA VAL A 14 -10.82 0.95 2.29
C VAL A 14 -11.89 1.83 1.67
N TRP A 15 -11.66 3.13 1.72
CA TRP A 15 -12.57 4.14 1.21
C TRP A 15 -12.02 4.69 -0.11
N TYR A 16 -12.88 4.78 -1.11
CA TYR A 16 -12.61 5.40 -2.40
C TYR A 16 -13.19 6.80 -2.47
N GLN A 17 -12.48 7.69 -3.15
CA GLN A 17 -12.95 8.99 -3.56
C GLN A 17 -12.52 9.26 -5.01
N ASP A 18 -13.48 9.65 -5.85
CA ASP A 18 -13.21 10.21 -7.17
C ASP A 18 -12.69 11.64 -7.01
N MET A 19 -11.54 11.94 -7.63
CA MET A 19 -10.93 13.26 -7.57
C MET A 19 -11.55 14.26 -8.56
N PHE A 20 -12.37 13.80 -9.52
CA PHE A 20 -13.14 14.68 -10.40
C PHE A 20 -14.39 15.27 -9.75
N ASP A 21 -15.11 14.46 -8.97
CA ASP A 21 -16.34 14.86 -8.29
C ASP A 21 -16.14 14.88 -6.78
N ARG A 22 -15.73 16.05 -6.27
CA ARG A 22 -15.44 16.24 -4.84
C ARG A 22 -16.69 16.27 -3.96
N ASP A 23 -17.86 16.45 -4.56
CA ASP A 23 -19.15 16.44 -3.86
C ASP A 23 -19.69 15.01 -3.74
N CYS A 24 -19.12 14.06 -4.49
CA CYS A 24 -19.43 12.65 -4.35
C CYS A 24 -18.93 12.10 -2.99
N PRO A 25 -19.81 11.50 -2.17
CA PRO A 25 -19.41 10.95 -0.90
C PRO A 25 -18.43 9.78 -1.08
N ARG A 26 -17.52 9.63 -0.12
CA ARG A 26 -16.59 8.49 -0.10
C ARG A 26 -17.36 7.17 -0.04
N GLN A 27 -16.88 6.18 -0.76
CA GLN A 27 -17.51 4.86 -0.86
C GLN A 27 -16.64 3.79 -0.23
N VAL A 28 -17.24 2.87 0.53
CA VAL A 28 -16.52 1.71 1.08
C VAL A 28 -16.35 0.68 -0.03
N GLU A 29 -15.11 0.41 -0.39
CA GLU A 29 -14.72 -0.50 -1.46
C GLU A 29 -14.35 -1.90 -0.96
N ALA A 30 -13.84 -1.98 0.27
CA ALA A 30 -13.47 -3.22 0.94
C ALA A 30 -13.51 -3.02 2.45
N ALA A 31 -13.75 -4.10 3.20
CA ALA A 31 -13.71 -4.09 4.65
C ALA A 31 -13.22 -5.44 5.17
N GLY A 32 -12.62 -5.45 6.36
CA GLY A 32 -12.14 -6.69 6.94
C GLY A 32 -11.45 -6.52 8.29
N ARG A 33 -10.66 -7.53 8.63
CA ARG A 33 -9.83 -7.61 9.83
C ARG A 33 -8.37 -7.85 9.49
N GLY A 34 -7.48 -7.45 10.39
CA GLY A 34 -6.02 -7.52 10.24
C GLY A 34 -5.46 -6.31 9.51
N LEU A 35 -4.60 -5.54 10.17
CA LEU A 35 -4.06 -4.30 9.62
C LEU A 35 -3.24 -4.55 8.34
N ALA A 36 -2.41 -5.60 8.33
CA ALA A 36 -1.64 -5.94 7.14
C ALA A 36 -2.55 -6.37 5.97
N ALA A 37 -3.69 -7.02 6.26
CA ALA A 37 -4.67 -7.36 5.22
C ALA A 37 -5.33 -6.11 4.63
N GLY A 38 -5.73 -5.15 5.47
CA GLY A 38 -6.30 -3.89 5.00
C GLY A 38 -5.31 -3.05 4.20
N LEU A 39 -4.06 -2.98 4.66
CA LEU A 39 -3.00 -2.29 3.93
C LEU A 39 -2.67 -2.99 2.61
N THR A 40 -2.80 -4.31 2.53
CA THR A 40 -2.66 -5.06 1.26
C THR A 40 -3.70 -4.59 0.25
N GLU A 41 -4.97 -4.45 0.65
CA GLU A 41 -6.03 -3.93 -0.20
C GLU A 41 -5.80 -2.46 -0.60
N LEU A 42 -5.43 -1.61 0.37
CA LEU A 42 -5.12 -0.20 0.12
C LEU A 42 -4.00 -0.05 -0.92
N TRP A 43 -2.87 -0.73 -0.72
CA TRP A 43 -1.74 -0.70 -1.65
C TRP A 43 -2.11 -1.26 -3.02
N ALA A 44 -2.86 -2.37 -3.08
CA ALA A 44 -3.26 -2.97 -4.35
C ALA A 44 -4.09 -1.99 -5.19
N ARG A 45 -5.10 -1.38 -4.59
CA ARG A 45 -6.01 -0.43 -5.26
C ARG A 45 -5.28 0.83 -5.67
N HIS A 46 -4.54 1.44 -4.75
CA HIS A 46 -3.78 2.66 -5.06
C HIS A 46 -2.77 2.44 -6.18
N LEU A 47 -1.94 1.39 -6.10
CA LEU A 47 -0.96 1.13 -7.13
C LEU A 47 -1.61 0.75 -8.47
N PHE A 48 -2.78 0.13 -8.48
CA PHE A 48 -3.42 -0.27 -9.73
C PHE A 48 -4.19 0.87 -10.42
N GLU A 49 -4.92 1.67 -9.63
CA GLU A 49 -5.88 2.68 -10.11
C GLU A 49 -5.34 4.12 -10.01
N THR A 50 -4.65 4.46 -8.93
CA THR A 50 -4.05 5.80 -8.75
C THR A 50 -2.75 5.92 -9.52
N VAL A 51 -1.91 4.87 -9.53
CA VAL A 51 -0.66 4.85 -10.29
C VAL A 51 -0.90 4.13 -11.62
N GLN A 52 -1.07 4.90 -12.70
CA GLN A 52 -1.35 4.34 -14.01
C GLN A 52 -0.14 3.55 -14.54
N ALA A 53 -0.39 2.65 -15.51
CA ALA A 53 0.65 1.77 -16.04
C ALA A 53 1.80 2.51 -16.76
N ASP A 54 1.55 3.72 -17.24
CA ASP A 54 2.56 4.62 -17.82
C ASP A 54 3.27 5.50 -16.76
N GLY A 55 2.90 5.34 -15.49
CA GLY A 55 3.43 6.11 -14.37
C GLY A 55 2.75 7.46 -14.15
N SER A 56 1.69 7.80 -14.91
CA SER A 56 0.89 8.99 -14.63
C SER A 56 0.02 8.79 -13.39
N GLU A 57 -0.39 9.90 -12.79
CA GLU A 57 -1.40 9.88 -11.72
C GLU A 57 -2.80 9.75 -12.33
N GLY A 58 -3.58 8.82 -11.79
CA GLY A 58 -5.00 8.65 -12.08
C GLY A 58 -5.86 9.54 -11.20
N PHE A 59 -7.18 9.35 -11.27
CA PHE A 59 -8.14 10.21 -10.58
C PHE A 59 -8.80 9.53 -9.37
N SER A 60 -8.26 8.39 -8.97
CA SER A 60 -8.76 7.61 -7.84
C SER A 60 -7.93 7.91 -6.60
N ARG A 61 -8.58 8.25 -5.49
CA ARG A 61 -7.95 8.32 -4.16
C ARG A 61 -8.48 7.19 -3.29
N PHE A 62 -7.58 6.51 -2.59
CA PHE A 62 -7.91 5.50 -1.60
C PHE A 62 -7.29 5.83 -0.26
N ASP A 63 -8.07 5.66 0.79
CA ASP A 63 -7.64 5.79 2.18
C ASP A 63 -8.12 4.55 2.96
N LEU A 64 -7.36 4.11 3.97
CA LEU A 64 -7.82 3.07 4.89
C LEU A 64 -8.32 3.70 6.18
N TRP A 65 -9.58 3.46 6.54
CA TRP A 65 -10.13 3.83 7.84
C TRP A 65 -9.86 2.72 8.86
N TRP A 66 -9.05 3.01 9.87
CA TRP A 66 -8.78 2.11 10.99
C TRP A 66 -9.73 2.42 12.14
N LYS A 67 -10.77 1.58 12.31
CA LYS A 67 -11.90 1.84 13.21
C LYS A 67 -11.49 2.03 14.67
N GLN A 68 -10.61 1.18 15.18
CA GLN A 68 -10.19 1.24 16.58
C GLN A 68 -9.38 2.48 16.90
N ARG A 69 -8.61 3.00 15.95
CA ARG A 69 -7.84 4.25 16.11
C ARG A 69 -8.61 5.50 15.71
N GLN A 70 -9.76 5.35 15.04
CA GLN A 70 -10.51 6.45 14.43
C GLN A 70 -9.62 7.33 13.54
N GLU A 71 -8.77 6.68 12.74
CA GLU A 71 -7.76 7.34 11.93
C GLU A 71 -7.82 6.87 10.47
N SER A 72 -7.59 7.80 9.56
CA SER A 72 -7.47 7.55 8.13
C SER A 72 -6.00 7.43 7.75
N VAL A 73 -5.63 6.31 7.15
CA VAL A 73 -4.29 6.03 6.64
C VAL A 73 -4.28 6.28 5.14
N SER A 74 -3.55 7.32 4.72
CA SER A 74 -3.26 7.61 3.32
C SER A 74 -1.88 7.08 2.93
N LEU A 75 -1.71 6.72 1.65
CA LEU A 75 -0.39 6.45 1.09
C LEU A 75 0.27 7.76 0.66
N VAL A 76 1.46 8.01 1.21
CA VAL A 76 2.30 9.18 0.95
C VAL A 76 3.73 8.77 0.61
N GLY A 77 4.45 9.66 -0.08
CA GLY A 77 5.87 9.54 -0.37
C GLY A 77 6.22 9.89 -1.83
N PRO A 78 7.49 9.70 -2.24
CA PRO A 78 7.94 10.05 -3.58
C PRO A 78 7.18 9.30 -4.68
N TRP A 79 6.62 10.03 -5.64
CA TRP A 79 5.85 9.45 -6.75
C TRP A 79 6.65 8.44 -7.57
N GLU A 80 7.93 8.72 -7.82
CA GLU A 80 8.82 7.76 -8.51
C GLU A 80 8.86 6.39 -7.82
N GLY A 81 8.83 6.38 -6.49
CA GLY A 81 8.76 5.15 -5.70
C GLY A 81 7.45 4.39 -5.94
N MET A 82 6.32 5.10 -5.98
CA MET A 82 5.01 4.53 -6.27
C MET A 82 4.95 3.92 -7.68
N VAL A 83 5.50 4.62 -8.69
CA VAL A 83 5.61 4.11 -10.07
C VAL A 83 6.45 2.84 -10.14
N ARG A 84 7.59 2.80 -9.43
CA ARG A 84 8.44 1.59 -9.37
C ARG A 84 7.73 0.43 -8.69
N LEU A 85 7.06 0.67 -7.56
CA LEU A 85 6.26 -0.33 -6.85
C LEU A 85 5.18 -0.92 -7.75
N ARG A 86 4.43 -0.05 -8.44
CA ARG A 86 3.42 -0.44 -9.41
C ARG A 86 4.01 -1.36 -10.46
N LYS A 87 5.13 -0.97 -11.09
CA LYS A 87 5.81 -1.78 -12.11
C LYS A 87 6.27 -3.13 -11.55
N TRP A 88 6.81 -3.18 -10.32
CA TRP A 88 7.29 -4.43 -9.74
C TRP A 88 6.19 -5.40 -9.32
N ILE A 89 5.03 -4.87 -8.88
CA ILE A 89 3.91 -5.68 -8.40
C ILE A 89 3.01 -6.10 -9.56
N PHE A 90 2.69 -5.21 -10.50
CA PHE A 90 1.70 -5.48 -11.54
C PHE A 90 2.27 -5.51 -12.96
N GLY A 91 3.52 -5.09 -13.16
CA GLY A 91 4.11 -4.93 -14.50
C GLY A 91 3.28 -3.97 -15.35
N ASP A 92 3.09 -4.33 -16.62
CA ASP A 92 2.35 -3.54 -17.61
C ASP A 92 0.84 -3.80 -17.62
N ARG A 93 0.31 -4.56 -16.64
CA ARG A 93 -1.12 -4.88 -16.57
C ARG A 93 -1.95 -3.61 -16.42
N ARG A 94 -3.04 -3.53 -17.17
CA ARG A 94 -4.00 -2.40 -17.13
C ARG A 94 -5.41 -2.80 -16.67
N TYR A 95 -5.72 -4.10 -16.68
CA TYR A 95 -7.03 -4.63 -16.33
C TYR A 95 -6.90 -5.88 -15.47
N THR A 96 -7.89 -6.14 -14.63
CA THR A 96 -8.03 -7.40 -13.88
C THR A 96 -9.49 -7.74 -13.63
N ASP A 97 -9.82 -9.02 -13.72
CA ASP A 97 -11.10 -9.64 -13.41
C ASP A 97 -11.07 -10.45 -12.09
N GLN A 98 -9.89 -10.68 -11.52
CA GLN A 98 -9.66 -11.50 -10.32
C GLN A 98 -9.53 -10.67 -9.03
N GLY A 99 -9.60 -9.34 -9.13
CA GLY A 99 -9.38 -8.40 -8.03
C GLY A 99 -7.91 -8.00 -7.88
N TYR A 100 -7.67 -6.79 -7.34
CA TYR A 100 -6.36 -6.14 -7.34
C TYR A 100 -5.28 -6.95 -6.60
N VAL A 101 -5.60 -7.56 -5.46
CA VAL A 101 -4.61 -8.35 -4.69
C VAL A 101 -4.14 -9.59 -5.46
N ALA A 102 -5.04 -10.27 -6.17
CA ALA A 102 -4.71 -11.46 -6.97
C ALA A 102 -4.01 -11.10 -8.29
N ALA A 103 -4.24 -9.89 -8.81
CA ALA A 103 -3.68 -9.41 -10.06
C ALA A 103 -2.19 -9.02 -9.97
N GLY A 104 -1.62 -8.91 -8.77
CA GLY A 104 -0.23 -8.49 -8.57
C GLY A 104 0.67 -9.60 -8.06
N ASP A 105 1.93 -9.26 -7.85
CA ASP A 105 2.85 -10.04 -7.04
C ASP A 105 2.42 -9.99 -5.57
N ARG A 106 1.58 -10.94 -5.19
CA ARG A 106 0.97 -11.01 -3.87
C ARG A 106 2.02 -11.06 -2.75
N ALA A 107 3.14 -11.74 -2.96
CA ALA A 107 4.18 -11.86 -1.96
C ALA A 107 4.84 -10.50 -1.66
N LEU A 108 5.24 -9.77 -2.71
CA LEU A 108 5.82 -8.44 -2.56
C LEU A 108 4.81 -7.44 -1.98
N LEU A 109 3.57 -7.48 -2.45
CA LEU A 109 2.50 -6.62 -1.95
C LEU A 109 2.24 -6.82 -0.45
N MET A 110 2.13 -8.09 0.00
CA MET A 110 1.96 -8.41 1.42
C MET A 110 3.18 -7.97 2.24
N GLN A 111 4.39 -8.08 1.70
CA GLN A 111 5.61 -7.64 2.38
C GLN A 111 5.61 -6.12 2.59
N VAL A 112 5.23 -5.35 1.56
CA VAL A 112 5.04 -3.89 1.64
C VAL A 112 3.98 -3.53 2.69
N ALA A 113 2.84 -4.23 2.69
CA ALA A 113 1.77 -3.99 3.63
C ALA A 113 2.18 -4.26 5.09
N ARG A 114 2.94 -5.34 5.34
CA ARG A 114 3.46 -5.65 6.69
C ARG A 114 4.48 -4.64 7.17
N ALA A 115 5.42 -4.23 6.31
CA ALA A 115 6.35 -3.17 6.63
C ALA A 115 5.59 -1.87 6.96
N HIS A 116 4.56 -1.52 6.18
CA HIS A 116 3.74 -0.35 6.46
C HIS A 116 2.97 -0.47 7.79
N ALA A 117 2.42 -1.65 8.11
CA ALA A 117 1.77 -1.90 9.39
C ALA A 117 2.73 -1.65 10.57
N GLY A 118 3.98 -2.13 10.46
CA GLY A 118 5.02 -1.89 11.46
C GLY A 118 5.34 -0.39 11.62
N LEU A 119 5.43 0.35 10.52
CA LEU A 119 5.65 1.80 10.53
C LEU A 119 4.50 2.56 11.24
N LEU A 120 3.25 2.22 10.96
CA LEU A 120 2.09 2.86 11.60
C LEU A 120 2.03 2.62 13.12
N LEU A 121 2.52 1.47 13.58
CA LEU A 121 2.58 1.17 15.01
C LEU A 121 3.60 2.03 15.75
N VAL A 122 4.64 2.51 15.07
CA VAL A 122 5.65 3.43 15.61
C VAL A 122 5.44 4.89 15.15
N GLY A 123 4.23 5.22 14.68
CA GLY A 123 3.83 6.59 14.32
C GLY A 123 4.44 7.13 13.03
N GLN A 124 4.84 6.24 12.11
CA GLN A 124 5.44 6.60 10.82
C GLN A 124 4.48 6.26 9.66
N THR A 125 4.77 6.81 8.47
CA THR A 125 3.93 6.68 7.27
C THR A 125 4.56 5.79 6.20
N SER A 126 3.85 5.56 5.09
CA SER A 126 4.39 4.86 3.90
C SER A 126 5.54 5.58 3.20
N GLU A 127 5.87 6.82 3.58
CA GLU A 127 6.90 7.62 2.92
C GLU A 127 8.24 6.88 2.85
N LYS A 128 8.62 6.17 3.92
CA LYS A 128 9.84 5.36 3.95
C LYS A 128 9.84 4.24 2.90
N ILE A 129 8.70 3.62 2.65
CA ILE A 129 8.55 2.55 1.66
C ILE A 129 8.70 3.13 0.25
N ALA A 130 8.01 4.23 -0.04
CA ALA A 130 8.11 4.90 -1.33
C ALA A 130 9.54 5.44 -1.58
N ALA A 131 10.18 6.02 -0.56
CA ALA A 131 11.56 6.49 -0.64
C ALA A 131 12.58 5.34 -0.81
N ALA A 132 12.33 4.18 -0.19
CA ALA A 132 13.10 2.95 -0.45
C ALA A 132 12.95 2.52 -1.91
N ALA A 133 11.71 2.42 -2.42
CA ALA A 133 11.45 2.04 -3.80
C ALA A 133 12.10 2.98 -4.82
N ALA A 134 12.08 4.29 -4.56
CA ALA A 134 12.72 5.28 -5.43
C ALA A 134 14.25 5.11 -5.51
N ARG A 135 14.91 4.77 -4.40
CA ARG A 135 16.36 4.61 -4.32
C ARG A 135 16.86 3.28 -4.89
N CYS A 136 16.08 2.21 -4.77
CA CYS A 136 16.48 0.89 -5.25
C CYS A 136 16.49 0.80 -6.78
N THR A 137 17.55 0.22 -7.33
CA THR A 137 17.73 0.10 -8.78
C THR A 137 16.82 -0.98 -9.37
N ASN A 138 16.48 -2.00 -8.58
CA ASN A 138 15.68 -3.13 -9.03
C ASN A 138 14.83 -3.73 -7.90
N ARG A 139 13.88 -4.58 -8.31
CA ARG A 139 12.94 -5.26 -7.41
C ARG A 139 13.61 -6.09 -6.31
N ARG A 140 14.74 -6.75 -6.61
CA ARG A 140 15.42 -7.64 -5.66
C ARG A 140 16.05 -6.83 -4.53
N GLU A 141 16.69 -5.72 -4.87
CA GLU A 141 17.26 -4.77 -3.90
C GLU A 141 16.16 -4.21 -2.99
N PHE A 142 15.05 -3.78 -3.58
CA PHE A 142 13.90 -3.29 -2.82
C PHE A 142 13.32 -4.36 -1.88
N ALA A 143 13.12 -5.60 -2.36
CA ALA A 143 12.60 -6.67 -1.53
C ALA A 143 13.49 -6.97 -0.32
N SER A 144 14.82 -6.83 -0.46
CA SER A 144 15.76 -6.92 0.65
C SER A 144 15.56 -5.77 1.64
N GLN A 145 15.50 -4.54 1.16
CA GLN A 145 15.33 -3.34 2.00
C GLN A 145 14.00 -3.35 2.76
N ILE A 146 12.91 -3.78 2.12
CA ILE A 146 11.61 -3.94 2.78
C ILE A 146 11.64 -5.04 3.82
N ALA A 147 12.36 -6.13 3.60
CA ALA A 147 12.52 -7.17 4.62
C ALA A 147 13.23 -6.63 5.88
N ASP A 148 14.18 -5.70 5.71
CA ASP A 148 14.83 -5.01 6.82
C ASP A 148 13.89 -4.06 7.55
N LEU A 149 13.10 -3.26 6.82
CA LEU A 149 12.07 -2.38 7.38
C LEU A 149 10.98 -3.15 8.14
N GLU A 150 10.58 -4.31 7.63
CA GLU A 150 9.60 -5.20 8.29
C GLU A 150 10.14 -5.73 9.63
N ARG A 151 11.45 -5.98 9.72
CA ARG A 151 12.10 -6.44 10.96
C ARG A 151 12.36 -5.30 11.95
N ASN A 152 12.75 -4.13 11.45
CA ASN A 152 13.21 -2.99 12.25
C ASN A 152 12.58 -1.67 11.73
N PRO A 153 11.30 -1.40 12.04
CA PRO A 153 10.60 -0.20 11.53
C PRO A 153 11.17 1.13 12.09
N GLU A 154 11.87 1.07 13.23
CA GLU A 154 12.52 2.23 13.86
C GLU A 154 13.89 2.56 13.22
N CYS A 155 14.62 1.55 12.74
CA CYS A 155 15.93 1.76 12.14
C CYS A 155 15.80 2.14 10.67
N SER A 156 16.17 3.36 10.32
CA SER A 156 16.67 3.68 8.99
C SER A 156 17.84 4.66 9.13
N PRO A 157 18.87 4.53 8.27
CA PRO A 157 19.90 5.55 8.13
C PRO A 157 19.33 6.89 7.63
#